data_AF-A0A2R6CS84-F1
#
_entry.id   AF-A0A2R6CS84-F1
#
_cell.length_a   1.000
_cell.length_b   1.000
_cell.length_c   1.000
_cell.angle_alpha   90.00
_cell.angle_beta   90.00
_cell.angle_gamma   90.00
#
_symmetry.space_group_name_H-M   'P 1'
#
loop_
_entity.id
_entity.type
_entity.pdbx_description
1 polymer ?
#
loop_
_entity_poly.entity_id
_entity_poly.type
_entity_poly.pdbx_seq_one_letter_code
_entity_poly.pdbx_strand_id
1 'polypeptide(L)'
;MPYCSDCGMQVDPEDVHCYNCGHRLDSDPSRPTGGPGDAGTSGGGYQYDGDDRYGRGGQYGPDSPTRGEDRTDAARGDPGGPGGPGHGTQNGPPGAKAGRGASARRVEDGKVGYSLRFPFTDDYGALVLGGLCNLLSILVVPLFTLWGYTYDVTEFAGRGETTQPEFEEFLDLTKRGVLYFLVAMVVPLIGTALGVALFVLGDSLQVQSAVAVLGAGLTLVLLYIYPAVLTLYPVTGSATEALSPERIVDFAFTSTYVISFLVYFVLSVVLYFLYYAAFFVLFLTVIGIVLLIPLVLGFTPYFLYFTGAFWGATYYEAEQKGLVSGSVEEDPPYYSSGESDPY
;
A
#
# COMPACT_ATOMS: atom_id res chain seq x y z
N MET A 1 16.56 25.14 -21.31
CA MET A 1 15.28 24.89 -20.62
C MET A 1 15.57 24.86 -19.12
N PRO A 2 14.83 25.59 -18.29
CA PRO A 2 15.06 25.57 -16.85
C PRO A 2 14.74 24.19 -16.28
N TYR A 3 15.53 23.78 -15.30
CA TYR A 3 15.30 22.57 -14.53
C TYR A 3 15.00 22.98 -13.10
N CYS A 4 14.08 22.27 -12.44
CA CYS A 4 13.84 22.47 -11.03
C CYS A 4 15.10 22.04 -10.24
N SER A 5 15.70 22.95 -9.48
CA SER A 5 16.91 22.65 -8.69
C SER A 5 16.70 21.59 -7.61
N ASP A 6 15.45 21.35 -7.20
CA ASP A 6 15.12 20.40 -6.14
C ASP A 6 14.95 18.96 -6.66
N CYS A 7 14.36 18.78 -7.85
CA CYS A 7 14.05 17.44 -8.40
C CYS A 7 14.69 17.13 -9.76
N GLY A 8 15.35 18.10 -10.39
CA GLY A 8 16.02 17.92 -11.68
C GLY A 8 15.09 17.76 -12.89
N MET A 9 13.77 17.90 -12.72
CA MET A 9 12.82 17.81 -13.82
C MET A 9 12.83 19.09 -14.66
N GLN A 10 12.67 18.95 -15.98
CA GLN A 10 12.43 20.06 -16.89
C GLN A 10 11.13 20.77 -16.52
N VAL A 11 11.17 22.08 -16.38
CA VAL A 11 10.02 22.93 -16.04
C VAL A 11 9.81 23.98 -17.11
N ASP A 12 8.55 24.38 -17.34
CA ASP A 12 8.25 25.49 -18.25
C ASP A 12 8.73 26.80 -17.59
N PRO A 13 9.41 27.70 -18.33
CA PRO A 13 9.79 29.00 -17.81
C PRO A 13 8.63 29.82 -17.21
N GLU A 14 7.38 29.60 -17.63
CA GLU A 14 6.24 30.35 -17.10
C GLU A 14 5.72 29.82 -15.75
N ASP A 15 6.16 28.64 -15.32
CA ASP A 15 5.68 28.03 -14.08
C ASP A 15 6.28 28.70 -12.83
N VAL A 16 5.41 28.98 -11.87
CA VAL A 16 5.77 29.48 -10.53
C VAL A 16 6.19 28.33 -9.61
N HIS A 17 5.67 27.13 -9.87
CA HIS A 17 5.91 25.93 -9.09
C HIS A 17 6.25 24.75 -9.99
N CYS A 18 7.21 23.93 -9.58
CA CYS A 18 7.46 22.65 -10.21
C CYS A 18 6.27 21.71 -9.96
N TYR A 19 5.60 21.25 -11.01
CA TYR A 19 4.45 20.34 -10.92
C TYR A 19 4.79 18.99 -10.27
N ASN A 20 6.05 18.56 -10.32
CA ASN A 20 6.46 17.29 -9.74
C ASN A 20 6.68 17.33 -8.22
N CYS A 21 7.33 18.38 -7.71
CA CYS A 21 7.74 18.44 -6.30
C CYS A 21 7.16 19.63 -5.51
N GLY A 22 6.45 20.55 -6.17
CA GLY A 22 5.86 21.76 -5.56
C GLY A 22 6.86 22.88 -5.25
N HIS A 23 8.16 22.70 -5.56
CA HIS A 23 9.20 23.69 -5.31
C HIS A 23 8.93 24.98 -6.09
N ARG A 24 9.10 26.13 -5.43
CA ARG A 24 8.82 27.44 -6.01
C ARG A 24 10.00 27.92 -6.86
N LEU A 25 9.75 28.16 -8.15
CA LEU A 25 10.78 28.41 -9.16
C LEU A 25 11.21 29.88 -9.25
N ASP A 26 10.57 30.78 -8.50
CA ASP A 26 10.90 32.21 -8.42
C ASP A 26 12.01 32.51 -7.39
N SER A 27 12.28 31.58 -6.48
CA SER A 27 13.32 31.70 -5.44
C SER A 27 14.71 31.18 -5.84
N ASP A 28 14.87 30.66 -7.06
CA ASP A 28 16.12 30.03 -7.49
C ASP A 28 17.14 31.09 -7.98
N PRO A 29 18.27 31.30 -7.27
CA PRO A 29 19.29 32.29 -7.66
C PRO A 29 20.01 31.94 -8.97
N SER A 30 19.85 30.70 -9.46
CA SER A 30 20.41 30.25 -10.73
C SER A 30 19.52 30.59 -11.94
N ARG A 31 18.31 31.11 -11.71
CA ARG A 31 17.44 31.60 -12.79
C ARG A 31 18.07 32.86 -13.41
N PRO A 32 18.47 32.84 -14.68
CA PRO A 32 18.94 34.05 -15.34
C PRO A 32 17.81 35.07 -15.27
N THR A 33 18.04 36.18 -14.58
CA THR A 33 17.15 37.35 -14.61
C THR A 33 17.30 38.05 -15.96
N GLY A 34 17.05 37.31 -17.04
CA GLY A 34 17.04 37.79 -18.41
C GLY A 34 15.64 38.27 -18.74
N GLY A 35 15.30 39.46 -18.23
CA GLY A 35 14.23 40.24 -18.86
C GLY A 35 14.65 40.57 -20.30
N PRO A 36 13.72 40.59 -21.27
CA PRO A 36 14.05 40.98 -22.63
C PRO A 36 14.33 42.49 -22.68
N GLY A 37 15.59 42.87 -22.56
CA GLY A 37 16.05 44.24 -22.70
C GLY A 37 17.32 44.51 -21.91
N ASP A 38 18.47 44.28 -22.54
CA ASP A 38 19.53 45.29 -22.66
C ASP A 38 20.80 44.65 -23.24
N ALA A 39 21.16 45.09 -24.44
CA ALA A 39 22.36 44.68 -25.15
C ALA A 39 23.59 45.37 -24.51
N GLY A 40 24.52 44.57 -23.98
CA GLY A 40 25.76 45.04 -23.39
C GLY A 40 26.90 44.06 -23.56
N THR A 41 27.84 44.43 -24.42
CA THR A 41 29.06 43.75 -24.88
C THR A 41 30.09 43.44 -23.77
N SER A 42 31.01 42.50 -24.06
CA SER A 42 32.32 42.19 -23.42
C SER A 42 32.28 40.98 -22.46
N GLY A 43 33.14 39.96 -22.50
CA GLY A 43 34.37 39.68 -23.23
C GLY A 43 35.30 38.82 -22.36
N GLY A 44 35.83 37.70 -22.88
CA GLY A 44 36.87 36.84 -22.28
C GLY A 44 36.33 35.70 -21.42
N GLY A 45 36.83 34.47 -21.45
CA GLY A 45 37.95 33.82 -22.12
C GLY A 45 38.13 32.49 -21.37
N TYR A 46 37.89 31.34 -22.03
CA TYR A 46 37.98 30.03 -21.38
C TYR A 46 39.34 29.38 -21.66
N GLN A 47 40.04 29.07 -20.57
CA GLN A 47 41.27 28.31 -20.52
C GLN A 47 40.91 26.86 -20.18
N TYR A 48 41.12 25.94 -21.13
CA TYR A 48 40.99 24.50 -20.93
C TYR A 48 42.32 23.96 -20.43
N ASP A 49 42.36 23.43 -19.20
CA ASP A 49 43.39 22.50 -18.75
C ASP A 49 42.76 21.11 -18.70
N GLY A 50 43.32 20.21 -19.52
CA GLY A 50 43.02 18.79 -19.51
C GLY A 50 43.98 18.06 -18.58
N ASP A 51 43.50 16.98 -17.98
CA ASP A 51 44.37 15.95 -17.42
C ASP A 51 43.72 14.57 -17.59
N ASP A 52 44.38 13.77 -18.41
CA ASP A 52 44.15 12.37 -18.70
C ASP A 52 44.64 11.49 -17.56
N ARG A 53 43.80 10.58 -17.03
CA ARG A 53 44.24 9.28 -16.47
C ARG A 53 43.17 8.20 -16.60
N TYR A 54 43.16 7.51 -17.73
CA TYR A 54 42.64 6.15 -17.83
C TYR A 54 43.80 5.17 -17.99
N GLY A 55 43.84 4.16 -17.12
CA GLY A 55 44.78 3.06 -17.22
C GLY A 55 44.31 1.84 -16.45
N ARG A 56 44.29 0.70 -17.18
CA ARG A 56 44.31 -0.70 -16.70
C ARG A 56 42.91 -1.27 -16.36
N GLY A 57 42.36 -2.30 -17.01
CA GLY A 57 42.92 -3.35 -17.87
C GLY A 57 43.00 -4.69 -17.11
N GLY A 58 42.22 -5.68 -17.54
CA GLY A 58 42.30 -7.10 -17.12
C GLY A 58 40.92 -7.67 -16.76
N GLN A 59 40.25 -8.49 -17.58
CA GLN A 59 40.53 -9.85 -18.09
C GLN A 59 39.57 -10.86 -17.45
N TYR A 60 38.79 -11.50 -18.32
CA TYR A 60 37.90 -12.62 -18.05
C TYR A 60 38.66 -13.89 -17.61
N GLY A 61 38.00 -14.69 -16.76
CA GLY A 61 38.30 -16.11 -16.57
C GLY A 61 37.34 -16.76 -15.56
N PRO A 62 36.55 -17.77 -15.96
CA PRO A 62 35.72 -18.56 -15.06
C PRO A 62 36.50 -19.79 -14.55
N ASP A 63 36.18 -20.29 -13.36
CA ASP A 63 36.06 -21.73 -13.02
C ASP A 63 36.07 -21.99 -11.50
N SER A 64 34.95 -22.56 -11.03
CA SER A 64 34.89 -23.78 -10.19
C SER A 64 35.21 -23.75 -8.68
N PRO A 65 34.67 -24.73 -7.91
CA PRO A 65 34.24 -24.57 -6.51
C PRO A 65 35.11 -25.31 -5.48
N THR A 66 34.70 -25.23 -4.20
CA THR A 66 34.86 -26.17 -3.05
C THR A 66 35.45 -25.58 -1.77
N ARG A 67 34.98 -26.15 -0.64
CA ARG A 67 35.51 -26.11 0.76
C ARG A 67 35.44 -24.74 1.45
N GLY A 68 34.77 -24.56 2.58
CA GLY A 68 34.62 -25.45 3.73
C GLY A 68 35.84 -25.26 4.64
N GLU A 69 35.69 -24.52 5.74
CA GLU A 69 36.38 -24.74 7.03
C GLU A 69 36.01 -23.69 8.08
N ASP A 70 35.78 -24.21 9.28
CA ASP A 70 35.68 -23.54 10.57
C ASP A 70 36.80 -22.53 10.82
N ARG A 71 36.47 -21.46 11.55
CA ARG A 71 37.37 -20.85 12.52
C ARG A 71 36.61 -20.09 13.61
N THR A 72 36.57 -20.71 14.77
CA THR A 72 36.56 -20.04 16.06
C THR A 72 37.83 -19.21 16.23
N ASP A 73 37.73 -18.04 16.86
CA ASP A 73 38.53 -17.65 18.04
C ASP A 73 38.76 -16.13 18.18
N ALA A 74 38.69 -15.73 19.45
CA ALA A 74 39.50 -14.70 20.10
C ALA A 74 39.24 -13.22 19.81
N ALA A 75 38.46 -12.65 20.74
CA ALA A 75 38.85 -11.54 21.60
C ALA A 75 40.16 -10.80 21.26
N ARG A 76 40.03 -9.50 20.97
CA ARG A 76 41.06 -8.50 21.30
C ARG A 76 40.39 -7.17 21.57
N GLY A 77 40.47 -6.73 22.82
CA GLY A 77 40.10 -5.38 23.23
C GLY A 77 41.10 -4.36 22.72
N ASP A 78 40.61 -3.13 22.55
CA ASP A 78 41.45 -1.94 22.37
C ASP A 78 40.84 -0.77 23.18
N PRO A 79 41.64 -0.03 23.96
CA PRO A 79 41.15 1.04 24.82
C PRO A 79 41.33 2.44 24.17
N GLY A 80 40.35 3.30 24.40
CA GLY A 80 40.56 4.73 24.66
C GLY A 80 41.05 5.63 23.52
N GLY A 81 40.12 6.40 22.94
CA GLY A 81 40.41 7.63 22.21
C GLY A 81 39.42 8.74 22.59
N PRO A 82 39.87 9.92 23.05
CA PRO A 82 39.01 11.08 23.25
C PRO A 82 38.99 11.92 21.96
N GLY A 83 37.83 12.05 21.31
CA GLY A 83 37.72 12.79 20.06
C GLY A 83 36.34 13.42 19.84
N GLY A 84 36.23 14.71 20.14
CA GLY A 84 35.50 15.71 19.35
C GLY A 84 33.97 15.78 19.46
N PRO A 85 33.38 16.97 19.73
CA PRO A 85 31.97 17.22 19.47
C PRO A 85 31.74 17.30 17.95
N GLY A 86 31.29 16.19 17.36
CA GLY A 86 30.84 16.14 15.97
C GLY A 86 29.51 16.86 15.83
N HIS A 87 29.53 18.05 15.24
CA HIS A 87 28.34 18.67 14.65
C HIS A 87 27.92 17.83 13.44
N GLY A 88 27.03 16.87 13.66
CA GLY A 88 26.36 16.13 12.60
C GLY A 88 25.40 17.05 11.84
N THR A 89 25.87 17.62 10.73
CA THR A 89 25.00 18.24 9.72
C THR A 89 24.15 17.14 9.10
N GLN A 90 22.89 17.04 9.53
CA GLN A 90 21.86 16.23 8.88
C GLN A 90 21.48 16.86 7.54
N ASN A 91 22.37 16.76 6.56
CA ASN A 91 22.07 17.06 5.16
C ASN A 91 21.49 15.80 4.53
N GLY A 92 20.28 15.44 4.97
CA GLY A 92 19.44 14.47 4.25
C GLY A 92 18.76 15.15 3.06
N PRO A 93 18.47 14.42 1.97
CA PRO A 93 17.86 14.97 0.75
C PRO A 93 16.53 15.70 1.05
N PRO A 94 16.23 16.83 0.39
CA PRO A 94 15.07 17.69 0.70
C PRO A 94 13.69 17.03 0.55
N GLY A 95 13.58 15.89 -0.16
CA GLY A 95 12.29 15.22 -0.44
C GLY A 95 11.66 14.44 0.72
N ALA A 96 12.40 14.12 1.79
CA ALA A 96 11.91 13.21 2.84
C ALA A 96 11.06 13.88 3.95
N LYS A 97 10.55 15.10 3.73
CA LYS A 97 9.77 15.85 4.74
C LYS A 97 8.25 15.89 4.47
N ALA A 98 7.80 15.70 3.22
CA ALA A 98 6.36 15.65 2.91
C ALA A 98 5.69 14.38 3.46
N GLY A 99 6.35 13.21 3.35
CA GLY A 99 5.85 11.95 3.90
C GLY A 99 5.85 11.88 5.44
N ARG A 100 6.73 12.66 6.10
CA ARG A 100 6.87 12.64 7.57
C ARG A 100 5.69 13.29 8.31
N GLY A 101 5.00 14.24 7.67
CA GLY A 101 3.82 14.90 8.25
C GLY A 101 2.55 14.03 8.18
N ALA A 102 2.38 13.29 7.10
CA ALA A 102 1.28 12.34 6.92
C ALA A 102 1.40 11.15 7.88
N SER A 103 2.60 10.61 8.04
CA SER A 103 2.88 9.57 9.03
C SER A 103 2.68 10.06 10.47
N ALA A 104 2.98 11.33 10.76
CA ALA A 104 2.79 11.92 12.10
C ALA A 104 1.29 12.04 12.48
N ARG A 105 0.42 12.50 11.57
CA ARG A 105 -1.04 12.55 11.83
C ARG A 105 -1.65 11.17 12.06
N ARG A 106 -1.17 10.13 11.37
CA ARG A 106 -1.64 8.75 11.56
C ARG A 106 -1.34 8.23 12.98
N VAL A 107 -0.20 8.63 13.56
CA VAL A 107 0.18 8.26 14.94
C VAL A 107 -0.75 8.93 15.97
N GLU A 108 -1.22 10.15 15.68
CA GLU A 108 -2.10 10.90 16.60
C GLU A 108 -3.53 10.33 16.65
N ASP A 109 -4.09 9.94 15.50
CA ASP A 109 -5.48 9.44 15.41
C ASP A 109 -5.63 7.93 15.69
N GLY A 110 -4.54 7.18 15.60
CA GLY A 110 -4.54 5.73 15.68
C GLY A 110 -5.25 5.06 14.49
N LYS A 111 -4.96 3.76 14.28
CA LYS A 111 -5.48 2.99 13.14
C LYS A 111 -7.00 3.00 13.01
N VAL A 112 -7.72 2.92 14.13
CA VAL A 112 -9.20 2.92 14.14
C VAL A 112 -9.74 4.26 13.66
N GLY A 113 -9.20 5.37 14.16
CA GLY A 113 -9.60 6.72 13.77
C GLY A 113 -9.32 6.97 12.29
N TYR A 114 -8.14 6.59 11.83
CA TYR A 114 -7.76 6.64 10.42
C TYR A 114 -8.76 5.86 9.55
N SER A 115 -9.03 4.60 9.87
CA SER A 115 -9.86 3.74 9.01
C SER A 115 -11.32 4.20 8.93
N LEU A 116 -11.89 4.71 10.04
CA LEU A 116 -13.26 5.23 10.07
C LEU A 116 -13.41 6.55 9.30
N ARG A 117 -12.36 7.38 9.30
CA ARG A 117 -12.35 8.65 8.56
C ARG A 117 -11.89 8.49 7.12
N PHE A 118 -11.19 7.39 6.79
CA PHE A 118 -10.58 7.17 5.48
C PHE A 118 -11.53 7.45 4.31
N PRO A 119 -12.80 6.96 4.31
CA PRO A 119 -13.73 7.22 3.20
C PRO A 119 -14.13 8.70 3.02
N PHE A 120 -13.70 9.61 3.90
CA PHE A 120 -14.04 11.04 3.94
C PHE A 120 -12.81 11.97 3.96
N THR A 121 -11.58 11.45 3.72
CA THR A 121 -10.34 12.19 4.04
C THR A 121 -10.04 13.35 3.09
N ASP A 122 -10.40 13.22 1.81
CA ASP A 122 -10.10 14.24 0.78
C ASP A 122 -11.39 14.84 0.21
N ASP A 123 -12.20 14.04 -0.48
CA ASP A 123 -13.50 14.42 -1.01
C ASP A 123 -14.50 13.26 -0.87
N TYR A 124 -15.79 13.55 -0.97
CA TYR A 124 -16.86 12.55 -1.06
C TYR A 124 -16.90 11.88 -2.44
N GLY A 125 -16.10 12.34 -3.41
CA GLY A 125 -16.07 11.84 -4.79
C GLY A 125 -16.00 10.32 -4.90
N ALA A 126 -15.03 9.68 -4.25
CA ALA A 126 -14.90 8.22 -4.32
C ALA A 126 -16.06 7.47 -3.64
N LEU A 127 -16.67 8.05 -2.61
CA LEU A 127 -17.84 7.46 -1.95
C LEU A 127 -19.09 7.60 -2.82
N VAL A 128 -19.27 8.73 -3.50
CA VAL A 128 -20.35 8.97 -4.46
C VAL A 128 -20.20 8.07 -5.68
N LEU A 129 -19.00 7.96 -6.26
CA LEU A 129 -18.71 7.05 -7.37
C LEU A 129 -18.87 5.59 -6.94
N GLY A 130 -18.44 5.25 -5.72
CA GLY A 130 -18.68 3.94 -5.13
C GLY A 130 -20.17 3.64 -4.98
N GLY A 131 -20.97 4.61 -4.52
CA GLY A 131 -22.41 4.47 -4.42
C GLY A 131 -23.09 4.31 -5.79
N LEU A 132 -22.59 5.01 -6.80
CA LEU A 132 -23.05 4.85 -8.18
C LEU A 132 -22.68 3.46 -8.74
N CYS A 133 -21.46 2.98 -8.49
CA CYS A 133 -21.05 1.62 -8.86
C CYS A 133 -21.90 0.56 -8.12
N ASN A 134 -22.22 0.81 -6.85
CA ASN A 134 -23.10 -0.07 -6.07
C ASN A 134 -24.52 -0.10 -6.67
N LEU A 135 -25.06 1.06 -7.06
CA LEU A 135 -26.36 1.14 -7.75
C LEU A 135 -26.35 0.36 -9.06
N LEU A 136 -25.26 0.46 -9.83
CA LEU A 136 -25.10 -0.21 -11.12
C LEU A 136 -24.58 -1.65 -10.99
N SER A 137 -24.40 -2.17 -9.78
CA SER A 137 -23.84 -3.51 -9.52
C SER A 137 -24.67 -4.65 -10.12
N ILE A 138 -25.93 -4.40 -10.45
CA ILE A 138 -26.78 -5.30 -11.25
C ILE A 138 -26.15 -5.68 -12.61
N LEU A 139 -25.27 -4.83 -13.15
CA LEU A 139 -24.54 -5.05 -14.40
C LEU A 139 -23.28 -5.90 -14.22
N VAL A 140 -22.99 -6.39 -13.01
CA VAL A 140 -21.81 -7.20 -12.61
C VAL A 140 -20.48 -6.46 -12.72
N VAL A 141 -20.20 -5.76 -13.83
CA VAL A 141 -18.97 -4.98 -14.05
C VAL A 141 -18.74 -3.94 -12.95
N PRO A 142 -19.74 -3.10 -12.58
CA PRO A 142 -19.53 -2.08 -11.55
C PRO A 142 -19.30 -2.65 -10.14
N LEU A 143 -19.78 -3.88 -9.90
CA LEU A 143 -19.47 -4.59 -8.65
C LEU A 143 -17.97 -4.87 -8.59
N PHE A 144 -17.37 -5.43 -9.64
CA PHE A 144 -15.93 -5.67 -9.66
C PHE A 144 -15.11 -4.40 -9.55
N THR A 145 -15.57 -3.27 -10.11
CA THR A 145 -14.90 -1.98 -9.93
C THR A 145 -14.80 -1.59 -8.45
N LEU A 146 -15.84 -1.81 -7.64
CA LEU A 146 -15.80 -1.56 -6.18
C LEU A 146 -14.79 -2.45 -5.45
N TRP A 147 -14.71 -3.72 -5.84
CA TRP A 147 -13.72 -4.65 -5.28
C TRP A 147 -12.30 -4.23 -5.67
N GLY A 148 -12.10 -3.73 -6.88
CA GLY A 148 -10.81 -3.19 -7.34
C GLY A 148 -10.41 -1.93 -6.57
N TYR A 149 -11.35 -1.03 -6.34
CA TYR A 149 -11.05 0.14 -5.51
C TYR A 149 -10.72 -0.25 -4.07
N THR A 150 -11.38 -1.29 -3.53
CA THR A 150 -11.04 -1.83 -2.21
C THR A 150 -9.61 -2.39 -2.16
N TYR A 151 -9.18 -3.05 -3.24
CA TYR A 151 -7.80 -3.50 -3.40
C TYR A 151 -6.82 -2.31 -3.30
N ASP A 152 -7.04 -1.24 -4.08
CA ASP A 152 -6.18 -0.06 -4.08
C ASP A 152 -6.13 0.61 -2.70
N VAL A 153 -7.28 0.72 -2.04
CA VAL A 153 -7.35 1.27 -0.68
C VAL A 153 -6.54 0.43 0.31
N THR A 154 -6.59 -0.91 0.22
CA THR A 154 -5.78 -1.79 1.06
C THR A 154 -4.29 -1.67 0.76
N GLU A 155 -3.91 -1.61 -0.52
CA GLU A 155 -2.53 -1.42 -0.97
C GLU A 155 -1.95 -0.10 -0.45
N PHE A 156 -2.63 1.02 -0.70
CA PHE A 156 -2.21 2.36 -0.23
C PHE A 156 -2.10 2.41 1.29
N ALA A 157 -3.12 1.92 2.01
CA ALA A 157 -3.08 1.88 3.46
C ALA A 157 -1.97 0.98 4.00
N GLY A 158 -1.66 -0.11 3.27
CA GLY A 158 -0.56 -1.05 3.51
C GLY A 158 0.83 -0.44 3.30
N ARG A 159 0.97 0.50 2.36
CA ARG A 159 2.18 1.31 2.16
C ARG A 159 2.32 2.46 3.16
N GLY A 160 1.32 2.66 4.03
CA GLY A 160 1.29 3.76 4.98
C GLY A 160 0.78 5.07 4.39
N GLU A 161 0.24 5.07 3.17
CA GLU A 161 -0.28 6.25 2.49
C GLU A 161 -1.63 6.68 3.08
N THR A 162 -1.77 7.99 3.33
CA THR A 162 -2.97 8.54 3.98
C THR A 162 -3.97 9.17 3.02
N THR A 163 -3.55 9.40 1.78
CA THR A 163 -4.37 9.96 0.71
C THR A 163 -5.27 8.88 0.12
N GLN A 164 -6.46 9.28 -0.31
CA GLN A 164 -7.38 8.38 -0.98
C GLN A 164 -6.88 8.08 -2.41
N PRO A 165 -6.87 6.81 -2.87
CA PRO A 165 -6.55 6.49 -4.25
C PRO A 165 -7.61 7.12 -5.19
N GLU A 166 -7.19 7.56 -6.37
CA GLU A 166 -8.10 8.18 -7.31
C GLU A 166 -8.97 7.13 -8.01
N PHE A 167 -10.22 7.48 -8.30
CA PHE A 167 -11.16 6.61 -9.02
C PHE A 167 -10.96 6.75 -10.54
N GLU A 168 -9.72 6.56 -11.01
CA GLU A 168 -9.35 6.64 -12.41
C GLU A 168 -9.27 5.27 -13.07
N GLU A 169 -9.36 5.23 -14.40
CA GLU A 169 -9.19 3.99 -15.17
C GLU A 169 -10.11 2.83 -14.72
N PHE A 170 -11.43 3.04 -14.75
CA PHE A 170 -12.46 2.04 -14.40
C PHE A 170 -12.17 0.62 -14.91
N LEU A 171 -11.62 0.49 -16.11
CA LEU A 171 -11.29 -0.81 -16.69
C LEU A 171 -10.17 -1.51 -15.91
N ASP A 172 -9.15 -0.79 -15.47
CA ASP A 172 -8.04 -1.35 -14.72
C ASP A 172 -8.45 -1.71 -13.29
N LEU A 173 -9.18 -0.81 -12.61
CA LEU A 173 -9.89 -1.10 -11.36
C LEU A 173 -10.73 -2.38 -11.47
N THR A 174 -11.50 -2.51 -12.55
CA THR A 174 -12.32 -3.71 -12.77
C THR A 174 -11.47 -4.97 -12.90
N LYS A 175 -10.34 -4.94 -13.61
CA LYS A 175 -9.42 -6.09 -13.72
C LYS A 175 -8.84 -6.48 -12.36
N ARG A 176 -8.32 -5.50 -11.61
CA ARG A 176 -7.82 -5.70 -10.25
C ARG A 176 -8.91 -6.27 -9.35
N GLY A 177 -10.14 -5.76 -9.45
CA GLY A 177 -11.29 -6.24 -8.71
C GLY A 177 -11.73 -7.66 -9.04
N VAL A 178 -11.68 -8.07 -10.32
CA VAL A 178 -11.90 -9.46 -10.72
C VAL A 178 -10.86 -10.37 -10.09
N LEU A 179 -9.58 -10.01 -10.16
CA LEU A 179 -8.50 -10.81 -9.56
C LEU A 179 -8.62 -10.86 -8.03
N TYR A 180 -8.91 -9.73 -7.40
CA TYR A 180 -9.15 -9.63 -5.95
C TYR A 180 -10.32 -10.51 -5.52
N PHE A 181 -11.42 -10.50 -6.27
CA PHE A 181 -12.55 -11.40 -6.05
C PHE A 181 -12.18 -12.87 -6.24
N LEU A 182 -11.40 -13.22 -7.27
CA LEU A 182 -10.98 -14.61 -7.49
C LEU A 182 -10.13 -15.12 -6.33
N VAL A 183 -9.20 -14.30 -5.81
CA VAL A 183 -8.42 -14.62 -4.60
C VAL A 183 -9.34 -14.73 -3.39
N ALA A 184 -10.30 -13.82 -3.22
CA ALA A 184 -11.32 -13.88 -2.17
C ALA A 184 -12.13 -15.19 -2.21
N MET A 185 -12.37 -15.76 -3.39
CA MET A 185 -13.11 -16.99 -3.54
C MET A 185 -12.33 -18.26 -3.16
N VAL A 186 -10.99 -18.22 -3.11
CA VAL A 186 -10.18 -19.42 -2.83
C VAL A 186 -10.50 -20.00 -1.44
N VAL A 187 -10.49 -19.17 -0.40
CA VAL A 187 -10.76 -19.59 0.99
C VAL A 187 -12.18 -20.20 1.17
N PRO A 188 -13.28 -19.55 0.75
CA PRO A 188 -14.62 -20.13 0.88
C PRO A 188 -14.82 -21.35 -0.03
N LEU A 189 -14.17 -21.44 -1.19
CA LEU A 189 -14.21 -22.64 -2.03
C LEU A 189 -13.53 -23.84 -1.33
N ILE A 190 -12.35 -23.63 -0.75
CA ILE A 190 -11.67 -24.66 0.06
C ILE A 190 -12.55 -25.07 1.25
N GLY A 191 -13.13 -24.11 1.97
CA GLY A 191 -14.03 -24.37 3.08
C GLY A 191 -15.26 -25.17 2.70
N THR A 192 -15.87 -24.82 1.56
CA THR A 192 -17.05 -25.53 1.03
C THR A 192 -16.67 -26.96 0.62
N ALA A 193 -15.56 -27.14 -0.10
CA ALA A 193 -15.10 -28.47 -0.50
C ALA A 193 -14.81 -29.37 0.70
N LEU A 194 -14.09 -28.87 1.71
CA LEU A 194 -13.82 -29.58 2.95
C LEU A 194 -15.10 -29.86 3.74
N GLY A 195 -16.02 -28.89 3.82
CA GLY A 195 -17.31 -29.06 4.48
C GLY A 195 -18.17 -30.15 3.84
N VAL A 196 -18.23 -30.19 2.51
CA VAL A 196 -18.94 -31.25 1.76
C VAL A 196 -18.29 -32.62 2.01
N ALA A 197 -16.95 -32.70 1.95
CA ALA A 197 -16.24 -33.94 2.22
C ALA A 197 -16.50 -34.46 3.65
N LEU A 198 -16.43 -33.57 4.63
CA LEU A 198 -16.75 -33.87 6.03
C LEU A 198 -18.19 -34.36 6.18
N PHE A 199 -19.16 -33.68 5.57
CA PHE A 199 -20.57 -34.07 5.60
C PHE A 199 -20.79 -35.50 5.08
N VAL A 200 -20.23 -35.83 3.91
CA VAL A 200 -20.35 -37.17 3.30
C VAL A 200 -19.72 -38.25 4.19
N LEU A 201 -18.56 -37.97 4.79
CA LEU A 201 -17.90 -38.88 5.74
C LEU A 201 -18.73 -39.09 7.01
N GLY A 202 -19.32 -38.01 7.55
CA GLY A 202 -20.15 -38.06 8.74
C GLY A 202 -21.41 -38.90 8.57
N ASP A 203 -22.03 -38.84 7.40
CA ASP A 203 -23.18 -39.66 7.05
C ASP A 203 -22.80 -41.14 6.93
N SER A 204 -21.72 -41.43 6.21
CA SER A 204 -21.23 -42.81 5.98
C SER A 204 -20.87 -43.54 7.27
N LEU A 205 -20.36 -42.80 8.27
CA LEU A 205 -19.91 -43.34 9.56
C LEU A 205 -20.95 -43.20 10.68
N GLN A 206 -22.12 -42.61 10.41
CA GLN A 206 -23.17 -42.33 11.41
C GLN A 206 -22.68 -41.48 12.61
N VAL A 207 -21.77 -40.53 12.37
CA VAL A 207 -21.18 -39.64 13.40
C VAL A 207 -21.41 -38.17 13.08
N GLN A 208 -22.61 -37.81 12.60
CA GLN A 208 -22.90 -36.46 12.11
C GLN A 208 -22.62 -35.36 13.15
N SER A 209 -22.83 -35.63 14.44
CA SER A 209 -22.55 -34.67 15.52
C SER A 209 -21.06 -34.32 15.65
N ALA A 210 -20.18 -35.31 15.61
CA ALA A 210 -18.73 -35.10 15.69
C ALA A 210 -18.22 -34.33 14.46
N VAL A 211 -18.73 -34.69 13.27
CA VAL A 211 -18.41 -34.00 12.02
C VAL A 211 -18.90 -32.55 12.02
N ALA A 212 -20.08 -32.27 12.57
CA ALA A 212 -20.60 -30.91 12.68
C ALA A 212 -19.68 -30.03 13.55
N VAL A 213 -19.15 -30.57 14.66
CA VAL A 213 -18.19 -29.85 15.52
C VAL A 213 -16.88 -29.56 14.77
N LEU A 214 -16.35 -30.54 14.03
CA LEU A 214 -15.15 -30.34 13.21
C LEU A 214 -15.37 -29.31 12.09
N GLY A 215 -16.53 -29.38 11.41
CA GLY A 215 -16.92 -28.43 10.38
C GLY A 215 -17.07 -27.00 10.91
N ALA A 216 -17.65 -26.85 12.11
CA ALA A 216 -17.74 -25.55 12.78
C ALA A 216 -16.35 -25.01 13.15
N GLY A 217 -15.47 -25.85 13.70
CA GLY A 217 -14.08 -25.48 14.00
C GLY A 217 -13.32 -25.04 12.75
N LEU A 218 -13.43 -25.80 11.66
CA LEU A 218 -12.84 -25.44 10.37
C LEU A 218 -13.38 -24.11 9.84
N THR A 219 -14.69 -23.88 9.93
CA THR A 219 -15.32 -22.62 9.51
C THR A 219 -14.74 -21.42 10.27
N LEU A 220 -14.54 -21.56 11.59
CA LEU A 220 -13.94 -20.50 12.40
C LEU A 220 -12.48 -20.23 12.01
N VAL A 221 -11.70 -21.28 11.73
CA VAL A 221 -10.32 -21.13 11.25
C VAL A 221 -10.27 -20.40 9.91
N LEU A 222 -11.13 -20.78 8.96
CA LEU A 222 -11.18 -20.12 7.66
C LEU A 222 -11.66 -18.67 7.76
N LEU A 223 -12.66 -18.40 8.61
CA LEU A 223 -13.12 -17.04 8.89
C LEU A 223 -12.01 -16.16 9.48
N TYR A 224 -11.16 -16.73 10.33
CA TYR A 224 -10.00 -16.04 10.90
C TYR A 224 -8.90 -15.76 9.87
N ILE A 225 -8.64 -16.70 8.97
CA ILE A 225 -7.61 -16.58 7.92
C ILE A 225 -8.07 -15.69 6.76
N TYR A 226 -9.37 -15.61 6.51
CA TYR A 226 -9.94 -14.88 5.38
C TYR A 226 -9.44 -13.43 5.23
N PRO A 227 -9.48 -12.56 6.26
CA PRO A 227 -8.96 -11.21 6.12
C PRO A 227 -7.45 -11.16 5.89
N ALA A 228 -6.66 -12.11 6.42
CA ALA A 228 -5.22 -12.18 6.15
C ALA A 228 -4.96 -12.32 4.65
N VAL A 229 -5.59 -13.31 4.00
CA VAL A 229 -5.45 -13.54 2.55
C VAL A 229 -5.84 -12.31 1.74
N LEU A 230 -6.97 -11.69 2.11
CA LEU A 230 -7.45 -10.47 1.46
C LEU A 230 -6.54 -9.25 1.68
N THR A 231 -5.77 -9.22 2.75
CA THR A 231 -4.81 -8.12 3.00
C THR A 231 -3.51 -8.36 2.25
N LEU A 232 -3.02 -9.61 2.25
CA LEU A 232 -1.72 -9.94 1.66
C LEU A 232 -1.73 -9.75 0.15
N TYR A 233 -2.84 -10.00 -0.54
CA TYR A 233 -2.87 -9.90 -2.00
C TYR A 233 -2.70 -8.46 -2.53
N PRO A 234 -3.43 -7.43 -2.04
CA PRO A 234 -3.16 -6.05 -2.38
C PRO A 234 -1.75 -5.59 -2.03
N VAL A 235 -1.23 -6.01 -0.87
CA VAL A 235 0.08 -5.52 -0.41
C VAL A 235 1.26 -6.19 -1.14
N THR A 236 1.10 -7.43 -1.59
CA THR A 236 2.15 -8.15 -2.34
C THR A 236 2.06 -7.99 -3.85
N GLY A 237 0.89 -7.62 -4.38
CA GLY A 237 0.63 -7.65 -5.82
C GLY A 237 0.59 -9.05 -6.44
N SER A 238 0.74 -10.13 -5.64
CA SER A 238 0.95 -11.49 -6.13
C SER A 238 0.00 -12.49 -5.48
N ALA A 239 -0.90 -13.08 -6.27
CA ALA A 239 -1.86 -14.06 -5.76
C ALA A 239 -1.18 -15.32 -5.22
N THR A 240 -0.07 -15.75 -5.84
CA THR A 240 0.70 -16.92 -5.37
C THR A 240 1.38 -16.67 -4.04
N GLU A 241 1.89 -15.45 -3.84
CA GLU A 241 2.53 -15.08 -2.58
C GLU A 241 1.49 -14.88 -1.46
N ALA A 242 0.38 -14.23 -1.77
CA ALA A 242 -0.71 -14.02 -0.82
C ALA A 242 -1.40 -15.31 -0.36
N LEU A 243 -1.39 -16.35 -1.20
CA LEU A 243 -1.92 -17.68 -0.89
C LEU A 243 -0.86 -18.63 -0.32
N SER A 244 0.38 -18.16 -0.11
CA SER A 244 1.41 -18.99 0.51
C SER A 244 1.06 -19.27 1.99
N PRO A 245 1.04 -20.55 2.43
CA PRO A 245 0.69 -20.88 3.81
C PRO A 245 1.62 -20.22 4.84
N GLU A 246 2.90 -20.11 4.51
CA GLU A 246 3.94 -19.51 5.36
C GLU A 246 3.61 -18.04 5.65
N ARG A 247 3.41 -17.22 4.61
CA ARG A 247 3.10 -15.78 4.76
C ARG A 247 1.75 -15.54 5.43
N ILE A 248 0.75 -16.37 5.13
CA ILE A 248 -0.55 -16.31 5.79
C ILE A 248 -0.40 -16.57 7.29
N VAL A 249 0.32 -17.63 7.67
CA VAL A 249 0.54 -17.98 9.09
C VAL A 249 1.36 -16.91 9.78
N ASP A 250 2.44 -16.45 9.17
CA ASP A 250 3.30 -15.39 9.73
C ASP A 250 2.50 -14.13 10.03
N PHE A 251 1.69 -13.66 9.07
CA PHE A 251 0.85 -12.48 9.28
C PHE A 251 -0.29 -12.73 10.26
N ALA A 252 -1.05 -13.81 10.08
CA ALA A 252 -2.25 -14.10 10.85
C ALA A 252 -1.96 -14.42 12.32
N PHE A 253 -0.76 -14.87 12.67
CA PHE A 253 -0.37 -15.13 14.07
C PHE A 253 0.42 -13.98 14.70
N THR A 254 0.61 -12.86 14.01
CA THR A 254 1.16 -11.67 14.66
C THR A 254 0.22 -11.14 15.74
N SER A 255 0.78 -10.62 16.83
CA SER A 255 -0.01 -9.98 17.90
C SER A 255 -0.82 -8.80 17.37
N THR A 256 -0.26 -8.05 16.41
CA THR A 256 -0.93 -6.95 15.71
C THR A 256 -2.18 -7.44 14.98
N TYR A 257 -2.09 -8.54 14.22
CA TYR A 257 -3.23 -9.11 13.51
C TYR A 257 -4.32 -9.59 14.47
N VAL A 258 -3.96 -10.38 15.50
CA VAL A 258 -4.92 -10.92 16.48
C VAL A 258 -5.74 -9.81 17.13
N ILE A 259 -5.07 -8.76 17.61
CA ILE A 259 -5.73 -7.60 18.23
C ILE A 259 -6.62 -6.89 17.21
N SER A 260 -6.11 -6.71 15.98
CA SER A 260 -6.85 -6.01 14.92
C SER A 260 -8.08 -6.79 14.47
N PHE A 261 -8.00 -8.12 14.40
CA PHE A 261 -9.13 -8.99 14.12
C PHE A 261 -10.25 -8.82 15.16
N LEU A 262 -9.90 -8.82 16.46
CA LEU A 262 -10.87 -8.59 17.53
C LEU A 262 -11.49 -7.20 17.47
N VAL A 263 -10.68 -6.16 17.25
CA VAL A 263 -11.16 -4.78 17.09
C VAL A 263 -12.07 -4.64 15.87
N TYR A 264 -11.66 -5.19 14.73
CA TYR A 264 -12.45 -5.21 13.50
C TYR A 264 -13.77 -5.94 13.69
N PHE A 265 -13.77 -7.07 14.39
CA PHE A 265 -14.98 -7.83 14.69
C PHE A 265 -15.97 -6.98 15.50
N VAL A 266 -15.53 -6.38 16.61
CA VAL A 266 -16.37 -5.50 17.44
C VAL A 266 -16.87 -4.30 16.63
N LEU A 267 -15.99 -3.66 15.88
CA LEU A 267 -16.34 -2.48 15.08
C LEU A 267 -17.32 -2.82 13.96
N SER A 268 -17.14 -3.95 13.29
CA SER A 268 -18.06 -4.45 12.25
C SER A 268 -19.43 -4.75 12.85
N VAL A 269 -19.50 -5.43 14.00
CA VAL A 269 -20.77 -5.69 14.70
C VAL A 269 -21.49 -4.38 15.03
N VAL A 270 -20.78 -3.38 15.57
CA VAL A 270 -21.36 -2.08 15.88
C VAL A 270 -21.84 -1.35 14.62
N LEU A 271 -21.02 -1.28 13.58
CA LEU A 271 -21.38 -0.61 12.32
C LEU A 271 -22.58 -1.25 11.64
N TYR A 272 -22.61 -2.58 11.54
CA TYR A 272 -23.76 -3.30 10.98
C TYR A 272 -25.01 -3.15 11.85
N PHE A 273 -24.88 -3.20 13.17
CA PHE A 273 -26.00 -2.96 14.07
C PHE A 273 -26.60 -1.57 13.86
N LEU A 274 -25.77 -0.52 13.81
CA LEU A 274 -26.21 0.84 13.54
C LEU A 274 -26.87 0.97 12.17
N TYR A 275 -26.27 0.36 11.14
CA TYR A 275 -26.83 0.32 9.79
C TYR A 275 -28.22 -0.34 9.76
N TYR A 276 -28.37 -1.54 10.35
CA TYR A 276 -29.65 -2.25 10.35
C TYR A 276 -30.71 -1.56 11.23
N ALA A 277 -30.30 -0.93 12.33
CA ALA A 277 -31.19 -0.12 13.15
C ALA A 277 -31.70 1.10 12.36
N ALA A 278 -30.81 1.84 11.68
CA ALA A 278 -31.18 2.95 10.82
C ALA A 278 -32.07 2.49 9.66
N PHE A 279 -31.70 1.38 9.01
CA PHE A 279 -32.50 0.75 7.95
C PHE A 279 -33.91 0.43 8.44
N PHE A 280 -34.05 -0.20 9.60
CA PHE A 280 -35.34 -0.57 10.17
C PHE A 280 -36.22 0.65 10.48
N VAL A 281 -35.64 1.68 11.10
CA VAL A 281 -36.37 2.93 11.41
C VAL A 281 -36.83 3.63 10.12
N LEU A 282 -35.96 3.74 9.12
CA LEU A 282 -36.30 4.36 7.84
C LEU A 282 -37.35 3.54 7.09
N PHE A 283 -37.23 2.21 7.08
CA PHE A 283 -38.17 1.31 6.43
C PHE A 283 -39.62 1.44 6.94
N LEU A 284 -39.80 1.75 8.23
CA LEU A 284 -41.12 1.94 8.83
C LEU A 284 -41.84 3.25 8.42
N THR A 285 -41.15 4.16 7.73
CA THR A 285 -41.69 5.49 7.38
C THR A 285 -41.74 5.69 5.88
N VAL A 286 -42.79 6.36 5.37
CA VAL A 286 -42.93 6.64 3.93
C VAL A 286 -41.76 7.49 3.40
N ILE A 287 -41.34 8.50 4.17
CA ILE A 287 -40.17 9.33 3.84
C ILE A 287 -38.89 8.51 3.95
N GLY A 288 -38.79 7.63 4.93
CA GLY A 288 -37.61 6.82 5.14
C GLY A 288 -37.35 5.82 4.02
N ILE A 289 -38.37 5.31 3.33
CA ILE A 289 -38.17 4.49 2.11
C ILE A 289 -37.33 5.23 1.07
N VAL A 290 -37.54 6.53 0.89
CA VAL A 290 -36.73 7.34 -0.04
C VAL A 290 -35.30 7.52 0.51
N LEU A 291 -35.14 7.71 1.82
CA LEU A 291 -33.83 7.83 2.48
C LEU A 291 -33.07 6.50 2.61
N LEU A 292 -33.72 5.35 2.41
CA LEU A 292 -33.04 4.05 2.35
C LEU A 292 -32.09 3.98 1.15
N ILE A 293 -32.42 4.65 0.04
CA ILE A 293 -31.59 4.64 -1.17
C ILE A 293 -30.17 5.18 -0.86
N PRO A 294 -29.99 6.43 -0.39
CA PRO A 294 -28.65 6.91 -0.04
C PRO A 294 -28.00 6.12 1.10
N LEU A 295 -28.77 5.58 2.06
CA LEU A 295 -28.22 4.74 3.13
C LEU A 295 -27.56 3.47 2.56
N VAL A 296 -28.26 2.72 1.71
CA VAL A 296 -27.75 1.48 1.11
C VAL A 296 -26.61 1.78 0.13
N LEU A 297 -26.79 2.80 -0.70
CA LEU A 297 -25.80 3.21 -1.70
C LEU A 297 -24.52 3.75 -1.06
N GLY A 298 -24.61 4.49 0.05
CA GLY A 298 -23.45 5.03 0.75
C GLY A 298 -22.78 4.04 1.70
N PHE A 299 -23.55 3.26 2.47
CA PHE A 299 -22.99 2.38 3.51
C PHE A 299 -22.15 1.24 2.92
N THR A 300 -22.58 0.65 1.80
CA THR A 300 -21.86 -0.47 1.17
C THR A 300 -20.43 -0.10 0.76
N PRO A 301 -20.19 0.93 -0.09
CA PRO A 301 -18.84 1.35 -0.44
C PRO A 301 -18.09 1.90 0.78
N TYR A 302 -18.76 2.63 1.69
CA TYR A 302 -18.14 3.07 2.95
C TYR A 302 -17.53 1.89 3.71
N PHE A 303 -18.30 0.82 3.90
CA PHE A 303 -17.86 -0.35 4.66
C PHE A 303 -16.73 -1.09 3.95
N LEU A 304 -16.77 -1.21 2.63
CA LEU A 304 -15.68 -1.79 1.83
C LEU A 304 -14.38 -0.99 1.98
N TYR A 305 -14.45 0.34 1.84
CA TYR A 305 -13.25 1.20 1.92
C TYR A 305 -12.70 1.25 3.34
N PHE A 306 -13.57 1.31 4.35
CA PHE A 306 -13.21 1.16 5.75
C PHE A 306 -12.47 -0.17 5.99
N THR A 307 -13.00 -1.28 5.45
CA THR A 307 -12.39 -2.60 5.58
C THR A 307 -11.01 -2.62 4.95
N GLY A 308 -10.90 -2.11 3.72
CA GLY A 308 -9.64 -2.08 3.00
C GLY A 308 -8.57 -1.27 3.75
N ALA A 309 -8.93 -0.07 4.21
CA ALA A 309 -8.03 0.83 4.93
C ALA A 309 -7.60 0.26 6.28
N PHE A 310 -8.53 -0.37 7.01
CA PHE A 310 -8.23 -0.97 8.31
C PHE A 310 -7.23 -2.12 8.21
N TRP A 311 -7.42 -3.00 7.23
CA TRP A 311 -6.56 -4.16 7.05
C TRP A 311 -5.21 -3.78 6.44
N GLY A 312 -5.17 -2.86 5.47
CA GLY A 312 -3.91 -2.30 4.97
C GLY A 312 -3.10 -1.64 6.09
N ALA A 313 -3.72 -0.76 6.88
CA ALA A 313 -3.06 -0.14 8.03
C ALA A 313 -2.59 -1.15 9.10
N THR A 314 -3.29 -2.29 9.22
CA THR A 314 -2.85 -3.39 10.11
C THR A 314 -1.59 -4.07 9.60
N TYR A 315 -1.49 -4.30 8.29
CA TYR A 315 -0.29 -4.84 7.67
C TYR A 315 0.90 -3.89 7.86
N TYR A 316 0.71 -2.62 7.53
CA TYR A 316 1.73 -1.58 7.70
C TYR A 316 2.27 -1.51 9.15
N GLU A 317 1.37 -1.59 10.14
CA GLU A 317 1.77 -1.61 11.55
C GLU A 317 2.57 -2.88 11.92
N ALA A 318 2.22 -4.04 11.34
CA ALA A 318 2.96 -5.27 11.55
C ALA A 318 4.36 -5.22 10.92
N GLU A 319 4.46 -4.65 9.72
CA GLU A 319 5.72 -4.42 9.00
C GLU A 319 6.64 -3.45 9.75
N GLN A 320 6.12 -2.32 10.23
CA GLN A 320 6.90 -1.38 11.05
C GLN A 320 7.48 -1.98 12.33
N LYS A 321 6.80 -3.00 12.88
CA LYS A 321 7.28 -3.75 14.06
C LYS A 321 8.25 -4.89 13.68
N GLY A 322 8.56 -5.08 12.40
CA GLY A 322 9.40 -6.15 11.89
C GLY A 322 8.77 -7.55 12.08
N LEU A 323 7.45 -7.65 12.16
CA LEU A 323 6.74 -8.92 12.38
C LEU A 323 6.43 -9.67 11.09
N VAL A 324 6.48 -8.97 9.95
CA VAL A 324 6.29 -9.53 8.61
C VAL A 324 7.37 -8.97 7.69
N SER A 325 7.72 -9.72 6.65
CA SER A 325 8.54 -9.20 5.56
C SER A 325 7.84 -8.02 4.90
N GLY A 326 8.63 -7.03 4.49
CA GLY A 326 8.06 -5.86 3.85
C GLY A 326 7.29 -6.20 2.58
N SER A 327 6.42 -5.29 2.14
CA SER A 327 5.94 -5.37 0.74
C SER A 327 7.15 -5.50 -0.15
N VAL A 328 7.12 -6.41 -1.14
CA VAL A 328 8.23 -6.58 -2.10
C VAL A 328 8.65 -5.19 -2.50
N GLU A 329 9.83 -4.78 -2.05
CA GLU A 329 10.42 -3.52 -2.44
C GLU A 329 10.54 -3.68 -3.95
N GLU A 330 9.64 -3.03 -4.70
CA GLU A 330 9.82 -2.91 -6.13
C GLU A 330 11.21 -2.31 -6.24
N ASP A 331 12.20 -3.14 -6.58
CA ASP A 331 13.52 -2.69 -6.98
C ASP A 331 13.21 -1.55 -7.94
N PRO A 332 13.52 -0.29 -7.56
CA PRO A 332 13.06 0.88 -8.28
C PRO A 332 13.36 0.59 -9.73
N PRO A 333 12.36 0.67 -10.63
CA PRO A 333 12.45 0.12 -11.97
C PRO A 333 13.80 0.54 -12.49
N TYR A 334 14.66 -0.44 -12.75
CA TYR A 334 16.02 -0.23 -13.17
C TYR A 334 15.89 0.65 -14.41
N TYR A 335 15.98 1.97 -14.22
CA TYR A 335 16.29 2.90 -15.27
C TYR A 335 17.67 2.39 -15.63
N SER A 336 17.71 1.46 -16.59
CA SER A 336 18.88 1.30 -17.42
C SER A 336 19.07 2.72 -17.92
N SER A 337 20.01 3.43 -17.29
CA SER A 337 20.63 4.60 -17.84
C SER A 337 21.06 4.12 -19.21
N GLY A 338 20.21 4.38 -20.20
CA GLY A 338 20.50 4.14 -21.59
C GLY A 338 21.74 4.96 -21.82
N GLU A 339 22.86 4.26 -21.83
CA GLU A 339 24.14 4.72 -22.28
C GLU A 339 23.90 5.20 -23.69
N SER A 340 23.60 6.49 -23.83
CA SER A 340 23.55 7.17 -25.10
C SER A 340 25.01 7.28 -25.55
N ASP A 341 25.51 6.23 -26.18
CA ASP A 341 26.75 6.26 -26.95
C ASP A 341 26.61 7.33 -28.05
N PRO A 342 27.42 8.41 -28.01
CA PRO A 342 27.49 9.35 -29.11
C PRO A 342 28.46 8.79 -30.16
N TYR A 343 27.94 8.48 -31.35
CA TYR A 343 28.75 8.38 -32.58
C TYR A 343 28.70 9.68 -33.36
#